data_AF-A0A2K5HIC9-F1
#
_entry.id   AF-A0A2K5HIC9-F1
#
_cell.length_a   1.000
_cell.length_b   1.000
_cell.length_c   1.000
_cell.angle_alpha   90.00
_cell.angle_beta   90.00
_cell.angle_gamma   90.00
#
_symmetry.space_group_name_H-M   'P 1'
#
loop_
_entity.id
_entity.type
_entity.pdbx_description
1 polymer ?
#
loop_
_entity_poly.entity_id
_entity_poly.type
_entity_poly.pdbx_seq_one_letter_code
_entity_poly.pdbx_strand_id
1 'polypeptide(L)'
;EPTPGHNAAWSLSSGGAAVLQAGAETALDPGGILPAVPLLGIWRLALHPGLHQNHQAYLTGDVLVMDELGYLYFRDRTGDTFRWKGENVSTTEVEGTLSRLLDMADVAVYGVKVPGTEGRAGMAAVASPTGNCDLERFAQVLEKELPLYARPIFLRILPELHKTGTYKLQKTELRKEGFDPAIVKDPLFYLDARKGRYVPLDQEAYSRIQAGEEKL
;
A
#
# COMPACT_ATOMS: atom_id res chain seq x y z
N GLU A 1 4.87 -18.76 -14.39
CA GLU A 1 4.97 -17.29 -14.47
C GLU A 1 4.24 -16.82 -15.72
N PRO A 2 3.46 -15.73 -15.68
CA PRO A 2 2.88 -15.17 -16.89
C PRO A 2 3.97 -14.45 -17.69
N THR A 3 4.09 -14.79 -18.97
CA THR A 3 5.08 -14.25 -19.90
C THR A 3 4.86 -12.74 -20.11
N PRO A 4 5.91 -11.90 -20.09
CA PRO A 4 5.80 -10.49 -20.47
C PRO A 4 5.29 -10.38 -21.91
N GLY A 5 4.20 -9.66 -22.13
CA GLY A 5 3.70 -9.31 -23.47
C GLY A 5 2.35 -9.91 -23.88
N HIS A 6 1.70 -10.73 -23.06
CA HIS A 6 0.33 -11.20 -23.34
C HIS A 6 -0.67 -10.43 -22.47
N ASN A 7 -1.40 -9.50 -23.10
CA ASN A 7 -2.49 -8.77 -22.46
C ASN A 7 -3.77 -9.63 -22.52
N ALA A 8 -4.28 -10.07 -21.37
CA ALA A 8 -5.57 -10.76 -21.28
C ALA A 8 -6.64 -9.80 -20.74
N ALA A 9 -7.77 -9.69 -21.45
CA ALA A 9 -8.89 -8.81 -21.10
C ALA A 9 -10.22 -9.58 -21.10
N TRP A 10 -10.80 -9.86 -19.93
CA TRP A 10 -12.02 -10.68 -19.87
C TRP A 10 -13.28 -9.82 -19.80
N SER A 11 -14.23 -9.99 -20.73
CA SER A 11 -15.49 -9.24 -20.75
C SER A 11 -16.61 -9.98 -20.01
N LEU A 12 -17.28 -9.34 -19.06
CA LEU A 12 -18.51 -9.88 -18.48
C LEU A 12 -19.68 -9.65 -19.45
N SER A 13 -20.34 -10.74 -19.84
CA SER A 13 -21.47 -10.72 -20.78
C SER A 13 -22.60 -9.84 -20.23
N SER A 14 -23.09 -8.94 -21.10
CA SER A 14 -24.20 -7.99 -20.93
C SER A 14 -23.97 -6.69 -20.15
N GLY A 15 -22.75 -6.14 -20.14
CA GLY A 15 -22.56 -4.75 -19.68
C GLY A 15 -21.12 -4.34 -19.34
N GLY A 16 -20.28 -4.15 -20.36
CA GLY A 16 -19.20 -3.15 -20.36
C GLY A 16 -18.16 -3.13 -19.23
N ALA A 17 -17.71 -4.28 -18.70
CA ALA A 17 -16.58 -4.35 -17.77
C ALA A 17 -15.54 -5.36 -18.24
N ALA A 18 -14.26 -4.96 -18.19
CA ALA A 18 -13.10 -5.76 -18.53
C ALA A 18 -12.12 -5.87 -17.35
N VAL A 19 -11.44 -7.01 -17.21
CA VAL A 19 -10.45 -7.23 -16.13
C VAL A 19 -9.07 -7.43 -16.76
N LEU A 20 -8.07 -6.68 -16.28
CA LEU A 20 -6.70 -6.58 -16.83
C LEU A 20 -5.65 -7.13 -15.86
N GLN A 21 -4.59 -7.76 -16.37
CA GLN A 21 -3.52 -8.29 -15.52
C GLN A 21 -2.58 -7.17 -15.01
N ALA A 22 -2.06 -7.32 -13.78
CA ALA A 22 -1.06 -6.40 -13.23
C ALA A 22 0.24 -6.38 -14.06
N GLY A 23 0.61 -5.21 -14.60
CA GLY A 23 1.80 -4.99 -15.43
C GLY A 23 1.53 -4.45 -16.85
N ALA A 24 0.27 -4.44 -17.29
CA ALA A 24 -0.11 -3.92 -18.61
C ALA A 24 -0.21 -2.38 -18.61
N GLU A 25 0.79 -1.71 -19.18
CA GLU A 25 0.66 -0.31 -19.60
C GLU A 25 -0.30 -0.23 -20.81
N THR A 26 -1.52 0.20 -20.55
CA THR A 26 -2.42 1.03 -21.39
C THR A 26 -2.72 0.68 -22.86
N ALA A 27 -2.36 -0.48 -23.40
CA ALA A 27 -2.90 -0.92 -24.70
C ALA A 27 -3.56 -2.30 -24.57
N LEU A 28 -4.89 -2.33 -24.55
CA LEU A 28 -5.64 -3.55 -24.89
C LEU A 28 -5.20 -3.95 -26.30
N ASP A 29 -4.48 -5.05 -26.44
CA ASP A 29 -4.12 -5.57 -27.77
C ASP A 29 -5.43 -6.01 -28.46
N PRO A 30 -5.86 -5.34 -29.55
CA PRO A 30 -7.09 -5.70 -30.24
C PRO A 30 -7.04 -7.09 -30.88
N GLY A 31 -5.86 -7.72 -30.96
CA GLY A 31 -5.66 -9.08 -31.46
C GLY A 31 -5.39 -10.15 -30.39
N GLY A 32 -5.37 -9.78 -29.11
CA GLY A 32 -5.04 -10.71 -28.02
C GLY A 32 -6.08 -11.82 -27.88
N ILE A 33 -5.70 -13.06 -28.22
CA ILE A 33 -6.53 -14.24 -27.96
C ILE A 33 -6.74 -14.33 -26.45
N LEU A 34 -8.00 -14.25 -26.01
CA LEU A 34 -8.35 -14.45 -24.62
C LEU A 34 -7.93 -15.87 -24.20
N PRO A 35 -7.16 -16.04 -23.11
CA PRO A 35 -6.85 -17.37 -22.62
C PRO A 35 -8.17 -18.08 -22.28
N ALA A 36 -8.36 -19.28 -22.84
CA ALA A 36 -9.56 -20.09 -22.63
C ALA A 36 -9.70 -20.64 -21.20
N VAL A 37 -8.70 -20.37 -20.34
CA VAL A 37 -8.60 -20.88 -18.97
C VAL A 37 -8.45 -19.69 -18.03
N PRO A 38 -9.20 -19.62 -16.90
CA PRO A 38 -8.99 -18.60 -15.88
C PRO A 38 -7.55 -18.67 -15.37
N LEU A 39 -6.81 -17.58 -15.56
CA LEU A 39 -5.47 -17.45 -15.02
C LEU A 39 -5.59 -16.98 -13.56
N LEU A 40 -5.18 -17.83 -12.62
CA LEU A 40 -5.06 -17.45 -11.21
C LEU A 40 -4.14 -16.24 -11.08
N GLY A 41 -4.58 -15.20 -10.36
CA GLY A 41 -3.74 -14.01 -10.22
C GLY A 41 -4.43 -12.76 -9.65
N ILE A 42 -3.64 -11.69 -9.63
CA ILE A 42 -4.05 -10.34 -9.24
C ILE A 42 -4.38 -9.55 -10.50
N TRP A 43 -5.58 -8.99 -10.51
CA TRP A 43 -6.17 -8.30 -11.65
C TRP A 43 -6.59 -6.87 -11.31
N ARG A 44 -6.72 -6.00 -12.31
CA ARG A 44 -7.22 -4.62 -12.21
C ARG A 44 -8.52 -4.51 -12.98
N LEU A 45 -9.55 -3.96 -12.35
CA LEU A 45 -10.83 -3.73 -13.02
C LEU A 45 -10.75 -2.49 -13.92
N ALA A 46 -11.22 -2.65 -15.15
CA ALA A 46 -11.33 -1.57 -16.13
C ALA A 46 -12.76 -1.55 -16.70
N LEU A 47 -13.41 -0.39 -16.69
CA LEU A 47 -14.75 -0.25 -17.26
C LEU A 47 -14.62 0.21 -18.71
N HIS A 48 -15.33 -0.49 -19.61
CA HIS A 48 -15.35 -0.16 -21.02
C HIS A 48 -16.79 -0.16 -21.58
N PRO A 49 -17.35 0.99 -21.99
CA PRO A 49 -18.65 1.03 -22.65
C PRO A 49 -18.53 0.52 -24.10
N GLY A 50 -18.86 -0.76 -24.33
CA GLY A 50 -18.92 -1.42 -25.67
C GLY A 50 -17.54 -1.76 -26.24
N LEU A 51 -17.29 -2.95 -26.77
CA LEU A 51 -15.97 -3.34 -27.31
C LEU A 51 -15.92 -3.11 -28.83
N HIS A 52 -15.28 -2.02 -29.27
CA HIS A 52 -14.90 -1.77 -30.66
C HIS A 52 -13.41 -1.39 -30.70
N GLN A 53 -12.77 -1.59 -31.86
CA GLN A 53 -11.31 -1.78 -32.04
C GLN A 53 -10.36 -0.62 -31.66
N ASN A 54 -10.75 0.40 -30.88
CA ASN A 54 -9.92 1.58 -30.57
C ASN A 54 -10.07 2.13 -29.13
N HIS A 55 -10.11 1.27 -28.12
CA HIS A 55 -10.82 1.59 -26.87
C HIS A 55 -9.92 1.94 -25.65
N GLN A 56 -10.09 3.19 -25.15
CA GLN A 56 -9.52 3.69 -23.90
C GLN A 56 -10.38 3.19 -22.73
N ALA A 57 -9.81 2.38 -21.85
CA ALA A 57 -10.52 1.85 -20.68
C ALA A 57 -10.38 2.78 -19.46
N TYR A 58 -11.46 2.94 -18.68
CA TYR A 58 -11.38 3.65 -17.40
C TYR A 58 -10.87 2.69 -16.33
N LEU A 59 -9.64 2.93 -15.85
CA LEU A 59 -9.07 2.18 -14.73
C LEU A 59 -9.80 2.59 -13.44
N THR A 60 -10.60 1.69 -12.85
CA THR A 60 -11.32 2.00 -11.59
C THR A 60 -10.36 2.16 -10.41
N GLY A 61 -9.16 1.62 -10.58
CA GLY A 61 -8.17 1.48 -9.54
C GLY A 61 -8.37 0.21 -8.72
N ASP A 62 -9.44 -0.55 -8.85
CA ASP A 62 -9.68 -1.69 -7.96
C ASP A 62 -8.82 -2.90 -8.36
N VAL A 63 -8.24 -3.52 -7.35
CA VAL A 63 -7.43 -4.74 -7.42
C VAL A 63 -8.33 -5.91 -7.05
N LEU A 64 -8.47 -6.86 -7.95
CA LEU A 64 -9.28 -8.05 -7.81
C LEU A 64 -8.39 -9.30 -7.74
N VAL A 65 -8.85 -10.34 -7.06
CA VAL A 65 -8.27 -11.69 -7.12
C VAL A 65 -9.30 -12.64 -7.70
N MET A 66 -8.87 -13.49 -8.62
CA MET A 66 -9.70 -14.55 -9.18
C MET A 66 -9.36 -15.89 -8.53
N ASP A 67 -10.37 -16.64 -8.11
CA ASP A 67 -10.19 -18.02 -7.64
C ASP A 67 -10.17 -19.04 -8.80
N GLU A 68 -10.00 -20.32 -8.46
CA GLU A 68 -9.96 -21.42 -9.43
C GLU A 68 -11.30 -21.62 -10.18
N LEU A 69 -12.40 -21.11 -9.62
CA LEU A 69 -13.75 -21.20 -10.18
C LEU A 69 -14.12 -19.98 -11.03
N GLY A 70 -13.24 -18.99 -11.14
CA GLY A 70 -13.45 -17.77 -11.91
C GLY A 70 -14.19 -16.66 -11.17
N TYR A 71 -14.44 -16.79 -9.87
CA TYR A 71 -15.03 -15.73 -9.06
C TYR A 71 -14.02 -14.64 -8.75
N LEU A 72 -14.44 -13.38 -8.87
CA LEU A 72 -13.62 -12.21 -8.60
C LEU A 72 -13.94 -11.64 -7.20
N TYR A 73 -12.90 -11.48 -6.40
CA TYR A 73 -12.95 -10.90 -5.07
C TYR A 73 -12.23 -9.55 -5.07
N PHE A 74 -12.89 -8.52 -4.52
CA PHE A 74 -12.22 -7.26 -4.25
C PHE A 74 -11.11 -7.49 -3.23
N ARG A 75 -9.89 -7.06 -3.57
CA ARG A 75 -8.72 -7.15 -2.69
C ARG A 75 -8.29 -5.79 -2.17
N ASP A 76 -8.15 -4.79 -3.05
CA ASP A 76 -7.67 -3.46 -2.65
C ASP A 76 -7.95 -2.38 -3.71
N ARG A 77 -7.52 -1.13 -3.51
CA ARG A 77 -7.42 -0.11 -4.55
C ARG A 77 -5.98 0.23 -4.91
N THR A 78 -5.82 0.73 -6.12
CA THR A 78 -4.57 1.20 -6.69
C THR A 78 -4.20 2.47 -5.95
N GLY A 79 -3.08 2.42 -5.22
CA GLY A 79 -2.62 3.51 -4.36
C GLY A 79 -2.75 3.23 -2.86
N ASP A 80 -3.53 2.21 -2.50
CA ASP A 80 -3.67 1.65 -1.14
C ASP A 80 -2.74 0.44 -0.90
N THR A 81 -1.86 0.13 -1.85
CA THR A 81 -0.74 -0.82 -1.67
C THR A 81 0.60 -0.12 -1.88
N PHE A 82 1.65 -0.65 -1.26
CA PHE A 82 3.02 -0.31 -1.59
C PHE A 82 3.88 -1.59 -1.68
N ARG A 83 4.99 -1.52 -2.40
CA ARG A 83 5.93 -2.65 -2.54
C ARG A 83 7.16 -2.39 -1.69
N TRP A 84 7.55 -3.32 -0.83
CA TRP A 84 8.73 -3.22 0.03
C TRP A 84 9.58 -4.47 -0.08
N LYS A 85 10.85 -4.33 -0.46
CA LYS A 85 11.81 -5.45 -0.58
C LYS A 85 11.25 -6.66 -1.35
N GLY A 86 10.51 -6.41 -2.42
CA GLY A 86 9.94 -7.46 -3.26
C GLY A 86 8.53 -7.92 -2.89
N GLU A 87 7.98 -7.47 -1.77
CA GLU A 87 6.68 -7.88 -1.26
C GLU A 87 5.62 -6.79 -1.43
N ASN A 88 4.37 -7.18 -1.68
CA ASN A 88 3.24 -6.24 -1.73
C ASN A 88 2.59 -6.13 -0.35
N VAL A 89 2.42 -4.89 0.13
CA VAL A 89 1.79 -4.58 1.41
C VAL A 89 0.48 -3.84 1.16
N SER A 90 -0.62 -4.36 1.73
CA SER A 90 -1.91 -3.65 1.75
C SER A 90 -1.92 -2.66 2.90
N THR A 91 -2.11 -1.38 2.59
CA THR A 91 -2.22 -0.34 3.61
C THR A 91 -3.46 -0.54 4.47
N THR A 92 -4.57 -1.01 3.89
CA THR A 92 -5.82 -1.25 4.64
C THR A 92 -5.70 -2.39 5.64
N GLU A 93 -5.01 -3.48 5.28
CA GLU A 93 -4.76 -4.58 6.22
C GLU A 93 -3.91 -4.12 7.41
N VAL A 94 -2.82 -3.40 7.12
CA VAL A 94 -1.94 -2.86 8.16
C VAL A 94 -2.70 -1.83 9.00
N GLU A 95 -3.43 -0.90 8.39
CA GLU A 95 -4.29 0.08 9.09
C GLU A 95 -5.26 -0.59 10.04
N GLY A 96 -5.98 -1.62 9.58
CA GLY A 96 -6.95 -2.35 10.39
C GLY A 96 -6.28 -3.05 11.58
N THR A 97 -5.13 -3.68 11.36
CA THR A 97 -4.36 -4.32 12.45
C THR A 97 -3.87 -3.28 13.44
N LEU A 98 -3.25 -2.19 12.98
CA LEU A 98 -2.74 -1.13 13.85
C LEU A 98 -3.85 -0.46 14.66
N SER A 99 -4.98 -0.16 14.02
CA SER A 99 -6.14 0.44 14.68
C SER A 99 -6.64 -0.46 15.81
N ARG A 100 -6.79 -1.78 15.58
CA ARG A 100 -7.19 -2.73 16.64
C ARG A 100 -6.18 -2.80 17.79
N LEU A 101 -4.89 -2.78 17.49
CA LEU A 101 -3.83 -2.87 18.50
C LEU A 101 -3.72 -1.60 19.38
N LEU A 102 -4.22 -0.48 18.87
CA LEU A 102 -4.14 0.84 19.49
C LEU A 102 -5.54 1.33 19.88
N ASP A 103 -6.37 0.43 20.43
CA ASP A 103 -7.69 0.74 20.98
C ASP A 103 -8.62 1.49 20.00
N MET A 104 -8.67 1.03 18.75
CA MET A 104 -9.45 1.61 17.65
C MET A 104 -9.02 3.04 17.28
N ALA A 105 -7.73 3.35 17.41
CA ALA A 105 -7.17 4.62 16.95
C ALA A 105 -7.36 4.80 15.43
N ASP A 106 -7.51 6.06 15.02
CA ASP A 106 -7.39 6.43 13.61
C ASP A 106 -5.93 6.23 13.17
N VAL A 107 -5.73 5.45 12.10
CA VAL A 107 -4.40 5.14 11.55
C VAL A 107 -4.41 5.33 10.04
N ALA A 108 -3.33 5.91 9.52
CA ALA A 108 -3.08 6.02 8.09
C ALA A 108 -1.72 5.38 7.75
N VAL A 109 -1.71 4.39 6.86
CA VAL A 109 -0.51 3.69 6.40
C VAL A 109 -0.24 4.03 4.94
N TYR A 110 1.03 4.27 4.62
CA TYR A 110 1.46 4.61 3.27
C TYR A 110 2.94 4.27 3.06
N GLY A 111 3.32 4.10 1.79
CA GLY A 111 4.71 3.86 1.42
C GLY A 111 5.51 5.16 1.20
N VAL A 112 6.65 5.28 1.86
CA VAL A 112 7.64 6.38 1.70
C VAL A 112 8.90 5.90 0.98
N LYS A 113 9.54 6.77 0.20
CA LYS A 113 10.78 6.43 -0.50
C LYS A 113 11.95 6.51 0.46
N VAL A 114 12.80 5.49 0.47
CA VAL A 114 14.08 5.51 1.21
C VAL A 114 15.22 5.34 0.20
N PRO A 115 16.26 6.19 0.22
CA PRO A 115 17.41 6.03 -0.66
C PRO A 115 18.06 4.66 -0.53
N GLY A 116 18.55 4.11 -1.65
CA GLY A 116 19.26 2.82 -1.66
C GLY A 116 18.37 1.59 -1.49
N THR A 117 17.03 1.74 -1.47
CA THR A 117 16.10 0.60 -1.32
C THR A 117 15.17 0.47 -2.52
N GLU A 118 14.80 -0.76 -2.87
CA GLU A 118 13.79 -1.01 -3.89
C GLU A 118 12.39 -0.90 -3.27
N GLY A 119 11.54 -0.09 -3.93
CA GLY A 119 10.15 0.10 -3.53
C GLY A 119 9.97 1.25 -2.55
N ARG A 120 9.08 1.06 -1.57
CA ARG A 120 8.68 2.06 -0.57
C ARG A 120 8.58 1.39 0.79
N ALA A 121 9.22 1.98 1.79
CA ALA A 121 9.13 1.55 3.18
C ALA A 121 7.74 1.89 3.74
N GLY A 122 7.21 1.03 4.61
CA GLY A 122 5.96 1.31 5.30
C GLY A 122 6.12 2.44 6.31
N MET A 123 5.19 3.39 6.28
CA MET A 123 5.04 4.44 7.29
C MET A 123 3.61 4.42 7.82
N ALA A 124 3.43 4.57 9.13
CA ALA A 124 2.12 4.73 9.75
C ALA A 124 2.03 6.04 10.54
N ALA A 125 0.96 6.80 10.30
CA ALA A 125 0.57 7.94 11.11
C ALA A 125 -0.57 7.49 12.04
N VAL A 126 -0.39 7.67 13.34
CA VAL A 126 -1.30 7.17 14.38
C VAL A 126 -1.83 8.35 15.18
N ALA A 127 -3.16 8.51 15.20
CA ALA A 127 -3.80 9.48 16.08
C ALA A 127 -3.71 9.02 17.54
N SER A 128 -3.04 9.79 18.38
CA SER A 128 -2.95 9.59 19.82
C SER A 128 -3.20 10.94 20.52
N PRO A 129 -4.45 11.22 20.94
CA PRO A 129 -4.81 12.49 21.57
C PRO A 129 -4.04 12.77 22.86
N THR A 130 -3.63 11.71 23.57
CA THR A 130 -2.84 11.80 24.80
C THR A 130 -1.33 11.80 24.54
N GLY A 131 -0.89 11.55 23.30
CA GLY A 131 0.52 11.41 22.93
C GLY A 131 1.22 10.18 23.53
N ASN A 132 0.52 9.39 24.34
CA ASN A 132 1.07 8.20 24.99
C ASN A 132 0.83 6.99 24.11
N CYS A 133 1.89 6.54 23.43
CA CYS A 133 1.93 5.24 22.77
C CYS A 133 3.07 4.43 23.41
N ASP A 134 2.74 3.28 24.00
CA ASP A 134 3.75 2.33 24.49
C ASP A 134 4.39 1.63 23.28
N LEU A 135 5.41 2.28 22.73
CA LEU A 135 6.10 1.84 21.52
C LEU A 135 6.79 0.48 21.68
N GLU A 136 7.20 0.13 22.90
CA GLU A 136 7.87 -1.14 23.19
C GLU A 136 6.87 -2.28 23.15
N ARG A 137 5.74 -2.15 23.86
CA ARG A 137 4.65 -3.11 23.78
C ARG A 137 4.09 -3.19 22.36
N PHE A 138 3.92 -2.05 21.70
CA PHE A 138 3.43 -1.98 20.33
C PHE A 138 4.31 -2.77 19.37
N ALA A 139 5.65 -2.60 19.41
CA ALA A 139 6.57 -3.34 18.55
C ALA A 139 6.49 -4.87 18.78
N GLN A 140 6.42 -5.30 20.05
CA GLN A 140 6.33 -6.72 20.41
C GLN A 140 5.04 -7.38 19.93
N VAL A 141 3.91 -6.66 20.00
CA VAL A 141 2.62 -7.19 19.54
C VAL A 141 2.56 -7.17 18.01
N LEU A 142 3.04 -6.09 17.39
CA LEU A 142 3.12 -5.96 15.94
C LEU A 142 3.93 -7.10 15.29
N GLU A 143 4.99 -7.55 15.96
CA GLU A 143 5.78 -8.69 15.51
C GLU A 143 4.98 -10.00 15.39
N LYS A 144 3.97 -10.20 16.24
CA LYS A 144 3.12 -11.39 16.23
C LYS A 144 1.99 -11.30 15.20
N GLU A 145 1.53 -10.09 14.92
CA GLU A 145 0.37 -9.85 14.04
C GLU A 145 0.76 -9.63 12.57
N LEU A 146 1.95 -9.07 12.30
CA LEU A 146 2.38 -8.76 10.93
C LEU A 146 3.72 -9.40 10.57
N PRO A 147 3.86 -9.91 9.33
CA PRO A 147 5.14 -10.36 8.81
C PRO A 147 6.10 -9.19 8.66
N LEU A 148 7.41 -9.47 8.71
CA LEU A 148 8.48 -8.45 8.73
C LEU A 148 8.35 -7.37 7.65
N TYR A 149 7.95 -7.76 6.42
CA TYR A 149 7.82 -6.84 5.30
C TYR A 149 6.62 -5.88 5.39
N ALA A 150 5.59 -6.22 6.18
CA ALA A 150 4.38 -5.42 6.35
C ALA A 150 4.40 -4.52 7.59
N ARG A 151 5.37 -4.74 8.49
CA ARG A 151 5.57 -3.89 9.67
C ARG A 151 5.98 -2.48 9.23
N PRO A 152 5.28 -1.41 9.66
CA PRO A 152 5.72 -0.05 9.40
C PRO A 152 7.14 0.15 9.94
N ILE A 153 8.02 0.68 9.09
CA ILE A 153 9.39 1.03 9.48
C ILE A 153 9.39 2.38 10.16
N PHE A 154 8.53 3.29 9.72
CA PHE A 154 8.39 4.63 10.28
C PHE A 154 7.05 4.79 10.98
N LEU A 155 7.06 5.46 12.12
CA LEU A 155 5.87 5.88 12.83
C LEU A 155 5.85 7.39 13.02
N ARG A 156 4.66 7.96 12.89
CA ARG A 156 4.34 9.34 13.28
C ARG A 156 3.19 9.31 14.26
N ILE A 157 3.39 9.90 15.43
CA ILE A 157 2.33 10.04 16.43
C ILE A 157 1.83 11.48 16.40
N LEU A 158 0.54 11.67 16.17
CA LEU A 158 -0.06 13.01 16.05
C LEU A 158 -1.38 13.08 16.83
N PRO A 159 -1.86 14.27 17.23
CA PRO A 159 -3.08 14.37 18.05
C PRO A 159 -4.33 13.86 17.34
N GLU A 160 -4.46 14.15 16.04
CA GLU A 160 -5.62 13.80 15.22
C GLU A 160 -5.20 13.64 13.75
N LEU A 161 -5.82 12.71 13.03
CA LEU A 161 -5.68 12.59 11.59
C LEU A 161 -6.76 13.40 10.87
N HIS A 162 -6.36 14.40 10.08
CA HIS A 162 -7.28 15.19 9.29
C HIS A 162 -7.99 14.33 8.22
N LYS A 163 -9.31 14.26 8.33
CA LYS A 163 -10.21 13.65 7.35
C LYS A 163 -10.72 14.76 6.42
N THR A 164 -10.66 14.55 5.11
CA THR A 164 -11.34 15.46 4.16
C THR A 164 -12.86 15.43 4.41
N GLY A 165 -13.61 16.41 3.88
CA GLY A 165 -15.09 16.43 3.94
C GLY A 165 -15.80 15.20 3.33
N THR A 166 -15.05 14.27 2.73
CA THR A 166 -15.54 12.95 2.28
C THR A 166 -15.13 11.79 3.20
N TYR A 167 -14.69 12.08 4.43
CA TYR A 167 -14.14 11.13 5.41
C TYR A 167 -12.90 10.35 4.95
N LYS A 168 -12.32 10.70 3.79
CA LYS A 168 -11.06 10.12 3.33
C LYS A 168 -9.89 10.79 4.03
N LEU A 169 -9.07 9.97 4.69
CA LEU A 169 -7.79 10.37 5.27
C LEU A 169 -6.90 10.98 4.17
N GLN A 170 -6.29 12.16 4.43
CA GLN A 170 -5.39 12.83 3.47
C GLN A 170 -4.02 12.13 3.39
N LYS A 171 -4.00 10.88 2.92
CA LYS A 171 -2.75 10.11 2.71
C LYS A 171 -1.78 10.83 1.76
N THR A 172 -2.28 11.69 0.87
CA THR A 172 -1.46 12.42 -0.10
C THR A 172 -0.51 13.42 0.56
N GLU A 173 -0.97 14.19 1.55
CA GLU A 173 -0.13 15.17 2.25
C GLU A 173 0.85 14.46 3.18
N LEU A 174 0.37 13.50 3.96
CA LEU A 174 1.20 12.64 4.80
C LEU A 174 2.33 11.96 4.01
N ARG A 175 2.04 11.46 2.80
CA ARG A 175 3.04 10.85 1.91
C ARG A 175 4.03 11.85 1.32
N LYS A 176 3.65 13.12 1.15
CA LYS A 176 4.54 14.19 0.68
C LYS A 176 5.50 14.63 1.77
N GLU A 177 5.00 14.77 3.00
CA GLU A 177 5.81 15.10 4.17
C GLU A 177 6.77 13.95 4.51
N GLY A 178 6.30 12.71 4.39
CA GLY A 178 7.11 11.52 4.64
C GLY A 178 7.63 11.48 6.07
N PHE A 179 8.89 11.07 6.23
CA PHE A 179 9.56 10.91 7.53
C PHE A 179 10.65 11.97 7.77
N ASP A 180 10.56 13.13 7.12
CA ASP A 180 11.55 14.20 7.27
C ASP A 180 11.28 15.02 8.56
N PRO A 181 12.18 14.96 9.57
CA PRO A 181 12.00 15.69 10.83
C PRO A 181 12.11 17.23 10.67
N ALA A 182 12.62 17.73 9.54
CA ALA A 182 12.61 19.17 9.25
C ALA A 182 11.24 19.66 8.75
N ILE A 183 10.43 18.77 8.19
CA ILE A 183 9.09 19.06 7.66
C ILE A 183 8.02 18.72 8.70
N VAL A 184 8.14 17.53 9.30
CA VAL A 184 7.16 17.00 10.26
C VAL A 184 7.53 17.42 11.67
N LYS A 185 6.61 18.14 12.34
CA LYS A 185 6.79 18.60 13.72
C LYS A 185 6.34 17.57 14.77
N ASP A 186 5.57 16.58 14.33
CA ASP A 186 5.06 15.53 15.19
C ASP A 186 6.18 14.54 15.58
N PRO A 187 6.08 13.88 16.74
CA PRO A 187 7.00 12.81 17.11
C PRO A 187 7.11 11.73 16.02
N LEU A 188 8.33 11.59 15.49
CA LEU A 188 8.69 10.58 14.52
C LEU A 188 9.55 9.49 15.17
N PHE A 189 9.33 8.25 14.76
CA PHE A 189 10.09 7.09 15.19
C PHE A 189 10.41 6.19 14.00
N TYR A 190 11.48 5.41 14.12
CA TYR A 190 11.78 4.33 13.18
C TYR A 190 12.05 3.02 13.91
N LEU A 191 11.76 1.90 13.27
CA LEU A 191 11.97 0.56 13.79
C LEU A 191 13.45 0.18 13.65
N ASP A 192 14.16 0.11 14.77
CA ASP A 192 15.52 -0.45 14.79
C ASP A 192 15.42 -1.97 14.67
N ALA A 193 15.68 -2.49 13.48
CA ALA A 193 15.58 -3.93 13.19
C ALA A 193 16.53 -4.80 14.03
N ARG A 194 17.62 -4.24 14.58
CA ARG A 194 18.57 -4.99 15.43
C ARG A 194 18.03 -5.13 16.85
N LYS A 195 17.30 -4.13 17.33
CA LYS A 195 16.75 -4.08 18.69
C LYS A 195 15.28 -4.48 18.76
N GLY A 196 14.59 -4.57 17.62
CA GLY A 196 13.17 -4.91 17.56
C GLY A 196 12.25 -3.86 18.21
N ARG A 197 12.68 -2.60 18.25
CA ARG A 197 11.94 -1.52 18.95
C ARG A 197 11.96 -0.22 18.15
N TYR A 198 10.94 0.61 18.35
CA TYR A 198 10.93 1.95 17.79
C TYR A 198 11.83 2.89 18.60
N VAL A 199 12.62 3.68 17.89
CA VAL A 199 13.50 4.70 18.47
C VAL A 199 13.19 6.06 17.83
N PRO A 200 13.43 7.19 18.52
CA PRO A 200 13.17 8.51 17.96
C PRO A 200 13.93 8.74 16.66
N LEU A 201 13.26 9.35 15.69
CA LEU A 201 13.83 9.77 14.42
C LEU A 201 14.17 11.26 14.48
N ASP A 202 15.39 11.57 14.93
CA ASP A 202 15.94 12.92 14.92
C ASP A 202 16.67 13.22 13.58
N GLN A 203 17.19 14.44 13.46
CA GLN A 203 17.89 14.88 12.25
C GLN A 203 19.15 14.05 11.94
N GLU A 204 19.84 13.56 12.98
CA GLU A 204 21.03 12.72 12.82
C GLU A 204 20.66 11.33 12.30
N ALA A 205 19.65 10.69 12.89
CA ALA A 205 19.11 9.41 12.45
C ALA A 205 18.55 9.50 11.04
N TYR A 206 17.83 10.57 10.71
CA TYR A 206 17.38 10.84 9.36
C TYR A 206 18.56 10.92 8.38
N SER A 207 19.62 11.64 8.73
CA SER A 207 20.81 11.77 7.88
C SER A 207 21.52 10.42 7.64
N ARG A 208 21.63 9.57 8.67
CA ARG A 208 22.17 8.21 8.54
C ARG A 208 21.31 7.32 7.63
N ILE A 209 19.98 7.43 7.74
CA ILE A 209 19.05 6.71 6.87
C ILE A 209 19.17 7.18 5.41
N GLN A 210 19.28 8.49 5.18
CA GLN A 210 19.48 9.05 3.84
C GLN A 210 20.82 8.63 3.22
N ALA A 211 21.87 8.50 4.05
CA ALA A 211 23.18 7.99 3.64
C ALA A 211 23.22 6.47 3.42
N GLY A 212 22.17 5.73 3.81
CA GLY A 212 22.12 4.26 3.72
C GLY A 212 22.96 3.53 4.77
N GLU A 213 23.36 4.22 5.83
CA GLU A 213 24.19 3.68 6.93
C GLU A 213 23.35 2.91 7.96
N GLU A 214 22.04 3.18 8.00
CA GLU A 214 21.10 2.53 8.91
C GLU A 214 20.40 1.35 8.22
N LYS A 215 20.33 0.20 8.90
CA LYS A 215 19.71 -1.00 8.33
C LYS A 215 18.23 -1.05 8.70
N LEU A 216 17.38 -0.77 7.71
CA LEU A 216 15.92 -0.90 7.76
C LEU A 216 15.44 -2.26 7.22
#